data_AF-A0AAN7QWD0-F1
#
_entry.id   AF-A0AAN7QWD0-F1
#
_cell.length_a   1.000
_cell.length_b   1.000
_cell.length_c   1.000
_cell.angle_alpha   90.00
_cell.angle_beta   90.00
_cell.angle_gamma   90.00
#
_symmetry.space_group_name_H-M   'P 1'
#
loop_
_entity.id
_entity.type
_entity.pdbx_description
1 polymer ?
#
loop_
_entity_poly.entity_id
_entity_poly.type
_entity_poly.pdbx_seq_one_letter_code
_entity_poly.pdbx_strand_id
1 'polypeptide(L)'
;MEALYVVAYKIRVLAQRADREVGSSGKLPEKLKGTSSFLMKVFGVLAQKGPKPVGTLYVICQLFKIYFKLGTVHLCRSFIRSIEAVRIFDFEEFPKRDKVTYMYYTGRLEVFNENFPTANHMLSYAFTHCNPHSEANIRMILKYLIPVKLSLGILPQDWLLEKYNLVEYRNVVLAPKSGDLRLLRAALDEHEGRFLRSGVYLAEENLNHS
;
A
#
# COMPACT_ATOMS: atom_id res chain seq x y z
N MET A 1 -23.70 -5.23 10.40
CA MET A 1 -22.41 -4.98 9.71
C MET A 1 -21.75 -3.69 10.17
N GLU A 2 -22.51 -2.61 10.37
CA GLU A 2 -22.00 -1.33 10.87
C GLU A 2 -21.19 -1.42 12.17
N ALA A 3 -21.69 -2.12 13.19
CA ALA A 3 -20.98 -2.30 14.45
C ALA A 3 -19.57 -2.92 14.28
N LEU A 4 -19.43 -3.91 13.37
CA LEU A 4 -18.14 -4.49 13.04
C LEU A 4 -17.19 -3.44 12.45
N TYR A 5 -17.69 -2.60 11.54
CA TYR A 5 -16.88 -1.57 10.91
C TYR A 5 -16.39 -0.53 11.91
N VAL A 6 -17.30 -0.07 12.77
CA VAL A 6 -16.98 0.88 13.84
C VAL A 6 -15.94 0.29 14.78
N VAL A 7 -16.16 -0.93 15.29
CA VAL A 7 -15.24 -1.58 16.23
C VAL A 7 -13.87 -1.80 15.60
N ALA A 8 -13.79 -2.42 14.42
CA ALA A 8 -12.52 -2.73 13.78
C ALA A 8 -11.71 -1.48 13.41
N TYR A 9 -12.37 -0.40 13.00
CA TYR A 9 -11.71 0.88 12.77
C TYR A 9 -11.23 1.54 14.07
N LYS A 10 -12.13 1.70 15.05
CA LYS A 10 -11.85 2.44 16.28
C LYS A 10 -10.79 1.75 17.12
N ILE A 11 -10.82 0.42 17.24
CA ILE A 11 -9.81 -0.33 17.99
C ILE A 11 -8.41 -0.16 17.37
N ARG A 12 -8.30 -0.22 16.02
CA ARG A 12 -7.03 0.02 15.33
C ARG A 12 -6.53 1.44 15.58
N VAL A 13 -7.37 2.45 15.42
CA VAL A 13 -6.98 3.85 15.61
C VAL A 13 -6.58 4.12 17.06
N LEU A 14 -7.32 3.58 18.03
CA LEU A 14 -7.00 3.71 19.45
C LEU A 14 -5.65 3.04 19.77
N ALA A 15 -5.43 1.82 19.30
CA ALA A 15 -4.16 1.12 19.46
C ALA A 15 -2.99 1.89 18.84
N GLN A 16 -3.17 2.48 17.65
CA GLN A 16 -2.15 3.32 17.01
C GLN A 16 -1.80 4.56 17.84
N ARG A 17 -2.78 5.19 18.49
CA ARG A 17 -2.56 6.34 19.36
C ARG A 17 -1.86 5.93 20.65
N ALA A 18 -2.33 4.87 21.29
CA ALA A 18 -1.73 4.33 22.50
C ALA A 18 -0.26 3.92 22.27
N ASP A 19 0.03 3.22 21.18
CA ASP A 19 1.41 2.82 20.84
C ASP A 19 2.32 4.02 20.56
N ARG A 20 1.78 5.10 19.99
CA ARG A 20 2.56 6.35 19.80
C ARG A 20 2.96 6.96 21.14
N GLU A 21 2.04 7.01 22.10
CA GLU A 21 2.27 7.58 23.43
C GLU A 21 3.18 6.71 24.31
N VAL A 22 2.99 5.39 24.26
CA VAL A 22 3.86 4.41 24.92
C VAL A 22 5.27 4.48 24.34
N GLY A 23 5.39 4.57 23.01
CA GLY A 23 6.67 4.71 22.31
C GLY A 23 7.40 6.00 22.64
N SER A 24 6.70 7.14 22.76
CA SER A 24 7.33 8.40 23.21
C SER A 24 7.81 8.36 24.66
N SER A 25 7.27 7.43 25.46
CA SER A 25 7.69 7.19 26.84
C SER A 25 8.83 6.16 26.96
N GLY A 26 9.43 5.73 25.84
CA GLY A 26 10.53 4.76 25.81
C GLY A 26 10.13 3.30 26.11
N LYS A 27 8.82 3.03 26.22
CA LYS A 27 8.28 1.68 26.47
C LYS A 27 7.95 0.99 25.14
N LEU A 28 7.95 -0.35 25.15
CA LEU A 28 7.64 -1.15 23.97
C LEU A 28 6.15 -1.01 23.58
N PRO A 29 5.82 -0.51 22.38
CA PRO A 29 4.44 -0.44 21.91
C PRO A 29 3.94 -1.81 21.41
N GLU A 30 2.89 -2.35 22.03
CA GLU A 30 2.33 -3.67 21.70
C GLU A 30 0.82 -3.68 21.40
N LYS A 31 0.14 -2.54 21.51
CA LYS A 31 -1.33 -2.48 21.40
C LYS A 31 -1.80 -2.81 19.99
N LEU A 32 -1.06 -2.41 18.96
CA LEU A 32 -1.32 -2.80 17.57
C LEU A 32 -1.21 -4.31 17.36
N LYS A 33 -0.20 -4.95 17.97
CA LYS A 33 -0.01 -6.41 17.91
C LYS A 33 -1.19 -7.14 18.56
N GLY A 34 -1.61 -6.70 19.75
CA GLY A 34 -2.82 -7.22 20.40
C GLY A 34 -4.08 -7.02 19.55
N THR A 35 -4.21 -5.86 18.89
CA THR A 35 -5.33 -5.56 17.99
C THR A 35 -5.34 -6.47 16.76
N SER A 36 -4.20 -6.78 16.16
CA SER A 36 -4.15 -7.74 15.07
C SER A 36 -4.63 -9.13 15.49
N SER A 37 -4.23 -9.62 16.66
CA SER A 37 -4.69 -10.90 17.19
C SER A 37 -6.21 -10.93 17.39
N PHE A 38 -6.80 -9.83 17.86
CA PHE A 38 -8.24 -9.69 17.97
C PHE A 38 -8.93 -9.73 16.58
N LEU A 39 -8.47 -8.92 15.63
CA LEU A 39 -9.04 -8.88 14.28
C LEU A 39 -8.88 -10.20 13.52
N MET A 40 -7.81 -10.96 13.78
CA MET A 40 -7.64 -12.32 13.26
C MET A 40 -8.73 -13.28 13.72
N LYS A 41 -9.13 -13.21 15.01
CA LYS A 41 -10.26 -14.00 15.52
C LYS A 41 -11.57 -13.62 14.83
N VAL A 42 -11.79 -12.32 14.63
CA VAL A 42 -12.97 -11.81 13.91
C VAL A 42 -12.98 -12.30 12.46
N PHE A 43 -11.84 -12.23 11.77
CA PHE A 43 -11.68 -12.77 10.41
C PHE A 43 -12.01 -14.27 10.36
N GLY A 44 -11.49 -15.08 11.29
CA GLY A 44 -11.78 -16.52 11.34
C GLY A 44 -13.28 -16.82 11.49
N VAL A 45 -13.98 -16.08 12.35
CA VAL A 45 -15.45 -16.23 12.51
C VAL A 45 -16.20 -15.84 11.23
N LEU A 46 -15.77 -14.76 10.55
CA LEU A 46 -16.38 -14.32 9.29
C LEU A 46 -16.12 -15.30 8.14
N ALA A 47 -14.96 -15.94 8.10
CA ALA A 47 -14.63 -16.94 7.09
C ALA A 47 -15.41 -18.25 7.26
N GLN A 48 -15.75 -18.63 8.50
CA GLN A 48 -16.47 -19.88 8.79
C GLN A 48 -17.99 -19.79 8.65
N LYS A 49 -18.61 -18.66 9.02
CA LYS A 49 -20.08 -18.53 9.11
C LYS A 49 -20.80 -18.19 7.77
N GLY A 50 -20.20 -18.58 6.64
CA GLY A 50 -20.71 -18.25 5.30
C GLY A 50 -20.28 -16.86 4.82
N PRO A 51 -20.42 -16.57 3.51
CA PRO A 51 -19.79 -15.40 2.89
C PRO A 51 -20.46 -14.12 3.38
N LYS A 52 -19.81 -13.43 4.32
CA LYS A 52 -19.97 -11.99 4.54
C LYS A 52 -18.80 -11.26 3.89
N PRO A 53 -18.63 -11.35 2.55
CA PRO A 53 -17.40 -10.98 1.88
C PRO A 53 -17.06 -9.51 2.12
N VAL A 54 -18.05 -8.62 2.06
CA VAL A 54 -17.91 -7.19 2.35
C VAL A 54 -17.36 -6.94 3.77
N GLY A 55 -17.77 -7.77 4.73
CA GLY A 55 -17.23 -7.74 6.09
C GLY A 55 -15.80 -8.22 6.19
N THR A 56 -15.53 -9.35 5.54
CA THR A 56 -14.22 -9.99 5.48
C THR A 56 -13.20 -9.06 4.84
N LEU A 57 -13.49 -8.46 3.68
CA LEU A 57 -12.61 -7.52 3.00
C LEU A 57 -12.32 -6.29 3.87
N TYR A 58 -13.33 -5.77 4.57
CA TYR A 58 -13.13 -4.65 5.48
C TYR A 58 -12.14 -4.97 6.61
N VAL A 59 -12.30 -6.14 7.24
CA VAL A 59 -11.39 -6.60 8.32
C VAL A 59 -9.98 -6.84 7.77
N ILE A 60 -9.85 -7.45 6.59
CA ILE A 60 -8.57 -7.62 5.89
C ILE A 60 -7.91 -6.26 5.64
N CYS A 61 -8.66 -5.25 5.19
CA CYS A 61 -8.14 -3.90 5.00
C CYS A 61 -7.63 -3.27 6.30
N GLN A 62 -8.25 -3.54 7.45
CA GLN A 62 -7.71 -3.10 8.75
C GLN A 62 -6.46 -3.87 9.14
N LEU A 63 -6.42 -5.18 8.89
CA LEU A 63 -5.24 -6.03 9.15
C LEU A 63 -4.04 -5.61 8.29
N PHE A 64 -4.23 -5.32 7.00
CA PHE A 64 -3.20 -4.75 6.14
C PHE A 64 -2.61 -3.46 6.72
N LYS A 65 -3.46 -2.52 7.17
CA LYS A 65 -3.01 -1.27 7.83
C LYS A 65 -2.14 -1.54 9.05
N ILE A 66 -2.42 -2.59 9.82
CA ILE A 66 -1.64 -2.98 11.00
C ILE A 66 -0.34 -3.65 10.59
N TYR A 67 -0.38 -4.68 9.74
CA TYR A 67 0.80 -5.46 9.36
C TYR A 67 1.84 -4.64 8.60
N PHE A 68 1.41 -3.73 7.73
CA PHE A 68 2.34 -2.78 7.10
C PHE A 68 2.93 -1.79 8.10
N LYS A 69 2.21 -1.45 9.18
CA LYS A 69 2.74 -0.58 10.24
C LYS A 69 3.72 -1.30 11.16
N LEU A 70 3.51 -2.59 11.40
CA LEU A 70 4.37 -3.45 12.22
C LEU A 70 5.56 -4.07 11.45
N GLY A 71 5.62 -3.91 10.13
CA GLY A 71 6.65 -4.54 9.29
C GLY A 71 6.44 -6.03 9.03
N THR A 72 5.31 -6.61 9.45
CA THR A 72 4.98 -8.04 9.28
C THR A 72 4.17 -8.30 8.00
N VAL A 73 4.60 -7.71 6.88
CA VAL A 73 3.83 -7.69 5.61
C VAL A 73 3.62 -9.07 4.98
N HIS A 74 4.51 -10.03 5.26
CA HIS A 74 4.39 -11.41 4.78
C HIS A 74 3.09 -12.10 5.23
N LEU A 75 2.52 -11.69 6.37
CA LEU A 75 1.25 -12.20 6.88
C LEU A 75 0.05 -11.84 6.01
N CYS A 76 0.17 -10.84 5.13
CA CYS A 76 -0.91 -10.41 4.24
C CYS A 76 -1.26 -11.45 3.16
N ARG A 77 -0.32 -12.33 2.79
CA ARG A 77 -0.47 -13.28 1.67
C ARG A 77 -1.62 -14.28 1.87
N SER A 78 -1.88 -14.69 3.11
CA SER A 78 -2.99 -15.61 3.43
C SER A 78 -4.36 -14.97 3.19
N PHE A 79 -4.49 -13.65 3.40
CA PHE A 79 -5.76 -12.95 3.18
C PHE A 79 -6.08 -12.76 1.69
N ILE A 80 -5.07 -12.53 0.86
CA ILE A 80 -5.23 -12.41 -0.59
C ILE A 80 -5.85 -13.70 -1.13
N ARG A 81 -5.25 -14.84 -0.80
CA ARG A 81 -5.79 -16.17 -1.14
C ARG A 81 -7.21 -16.38 -0.63
N SER A 82 -7.52 -15.89 0.58
CA SER A 82 -8.86 -16.00 1.14
C SER A 82 -9.90 -15.19 0.37
N ILE A 83 -9.54 -14.06 -0.23
CA ILE A 83 -10.46 -13.26 -1.05
C ILE A 83 -10.62 -13.92 -2.43
N GLU A 84 -9.53 -14.35 -3.05
CA GLU A 84 -9.54 -15.03 -4.36
C GLU A 84 -10.33 -16.35 -4.34
N ALA A 85 -10.36 -17.03 -3.20
CA ALA A 85 -11.15 -18.25 -3.03
C ALA A 85 -12.67 -18.00 -3.02
N VAL A 86 -13.13 -16.78 -2.75
CA VAL A 86 -14.55 -16.43 -2.77
C VAL A 86 -14.98 -16.17 -4.21
N ARG A 87 -15.11 -17.25 -4.99
CA ARG A 87 -15.51 -17.22 -6.42
C ARG A 87 -16.92 -16.71 -6.68
N ILE A 88 -17.71 -16.52 -5.62
CA ILE A 88 -19.15 -16.21 -5.70
C ILE A 88 -19.39 -14.70 -5.80
N PHE A 89 -18.43 -13.86 -5.41
CA PHE A 89 -18.59 -12.41 -5.42
C PHE A 89 -17.71 -11.76 -6.48
N ASP A 90 -18.34 -10.94 -7.33
CA ASP A 90 -17.61 -10.04 -8.20
C ASP A 90 -16.87 -9.02 -7.34
N PHE A 91 -15.58 -8.81 -7.61
CA PHE A 91 -14.79 -7.80 -6.95
C PHE A 91 -15.44 -6.42 -7.08
N GLU A 92 -16.21 -6.17 -8.15
CA GLU A 92 -16.87 -4.89 -8.36
C GLU A 92 -18.00 -4.58 -7.37
N GLU A 93 -18.62 -5.60 -6.75
CA GLU A 93 -19.68 -5.44 -5.74
C GLU A 93 -19.17 -4.90 -4.40
N PHE A 94 -17.87 -4.95 -4.16
CA PHE A 94 -17.31 -4.43 -2.91
C PHE A 94 -17.34 -2.89 -2.85
N PRO A 95 -17.49 -2.31 -1.65
CA PRO A 95 -17.43 -0.87 -1.48
C PRO A 95 -16.13 -0.29 -2.05
N LYS A 96 -16.24 0.73 -2.90
CA LYS A 96 -15.12 1.40 -3.59
C LYS A 96 -13.95 1.74 -2.65
N ARG A 97 -14.23 2.25 -1.45
CA ARG A 97 -13.22 2.56 -0.42
C ARG A 97 -12.37 1.35 -0.05
N ASP A 98 -13.01 0.20 0.11
CA ASP A 98 -12.36 -1.03 0.56
C ASP A 98 -11.60 -1.68 -0.61
N LYS A 99 -12.14 -1.62 -1.84
CA LYS A 99 -11.42 -1.99 -3.08
C LYS A 99 -10.13 -1.20 -3.26
N VAL A 100 -10.18 0.13 -3.16
CA VAL A 100 -9.00 1.00 -3.26
C VAL A 100 -7.98 0.67 -2.17
N THR A 101 -8.43 0.43 -0.94
CA THR A 101 -7.54 0.06 0.17
C THR A 101 -6.87 -1.30 -0.09
N TYR A 102 -7.64 -2.29 -0.53
CA TYR A 102 -7.13 -3.61 -0.88
C TYR A 102 -6.07 -3.51 -1.96
N MET A 103 -6.40 -2.90 -3.10
CA MET A 103 -5.51 -2.75 -4.26
C MET A 103 -4.23 -1.97 -3.94
N TYR A 104 -4.34 -0.94 -3.09
CA TYR A 104 -3.17 -0.21 -2.60
C TYR A 104 -2.20 -1.12 -1.81
N TYR A 105 -2.72 -1.92 -0.88
CA TYR A 105 -1.87 -2.76 -0.04
C TYR A 105 -1.36 -4.01 -0.73
N THR A 106 -2.16 -4.66 -1.57
CA THR A 106 -1.69 -5.79 -2.40
C THR A 106 -0.68 -5.33 -3.43
N GLY A 107 -0.90 -4.17 -4.07
CA GLY A 107 0.09 -3.56 -4.97
C GLY A 107 1.42 -3.30 -4.28
N ARG A 108 1.42 -2.78 -3.05
CA ARG A 108 2.64 -2.61 -2.25
C ARG A 108 3.30 -3.93 -1.84
N LEU A 109 2.54 -4.99 -1.64
CA LEU A 109 3.11 -6.32 -1.38
C LEU A 109 3.80 -6.85 -2.63
N GLU A 110 3.24 -6.61 -3.81
CA GLU A 110 3.88 -6.99 -5.08
C GLU A 110 5.14 -6.16 -5.38
N VAL A 111 5.21 -4.89 -4.94
CA VAL A 111 6.48 -4.13 -4.94
C VAL A 111 7.53 -4.83 -4.07
N PHE A 112 7.16 -5.32 -2.89
CA PHE A 112 8.07 -6.06 -2.02
C PHE A 112 8.50 -7.40 -2.62
N ASN A 113 7.66 -8.04 -3.42
CA ASN A 113 7.97 -9.26 -4.16
C ASN A 113 8.65 -8.99 -5.53
N GLU A 114 8.98 -7.73 -5.84
CA GLU A 114 9.58 -7.30 -7.11
C GLU A 114 8.73 -7.62 -8.36
N ASN A 115 7.44 -7.90 -8.18
CA ASN A 115 6.50 -8.16 -9.25
C ASN A 115 5.89 -6.84 -9.76
N PHE A 116 6.71 -6.06 -10.47
CA PHE A 116 6.34 -4.73 -10.95
C PHE A 116 5.13 -4.70 -11.89
N PRO A 117 4.94 -5.65 -12.84
CA PRO A 117 3.76 -5.66 -13.69
C PRO A 117 2.45 -5.76 -12.89
N THR A 118 2.37 -6.69 -11.93
CA THR A 118 1.18 -6.83 -11.07
C THR A 118 1.02 -5.64 -10.13
N ALA A 119 2.12 -5.14 -9.55
CA ALA A 119 2.11 -3.94 -8.72
C ALA A 119 1.57 -2.73 -9.49
N ASN A 120 1.98 -2.53 -10.75
CA ASN A 120 1.51 -1.44 -11.60
C ASN A 120 0.00 -1.53 -11.84
N HIS A 121 -0.52 -2.71 -12.17
CA HIS A 121 -1.95 -2.94 -12.34
C HIS A 121 -2.73 -2.56 -11.06
N MET A 122 -2.30 -3.10 -9.91
CA MET A 122 -2.99 -2.88 -8.65
C MET A 122 -2.95 -1.42 -8.18
N LEU A 123 -1.77 -0.80 -8.22
CA LEU A 123 -1.59 0.59 -7.81
C LEU A 123 -2.25 1.58 -8.78
N SER A 124 -2.28 1.27 -10.09
CA SER A 124 -3.01 2.06 -11.08
C SER A 124 -4.51 2.03 -10.82
N TYR A 125 -5.09 0.87 -10.52
CA TYR A 125 -6.49 0.77 -10.10
C TYR A 125 -6.76 1.61 -8.85
N ALA A 126 -5.91 1.48 -7.82
CA ALA A 126 -6.06 2.23 -6.59
C ALA A 126 -6.01 3.75 -6.84
N PHE A 127 -5.13 4.22 -7.72
CA PHE A 127 -5.01 5.62 -8.10
C PHE A 127 -6.26 6.13 -8.84
N THR A 128 -6.71 5.41 -9.88
CA THR A 128 -7.86 5.82 -10.70
C THR A 128 -9.17 5.80 -9.94
N HIS A 129 -9.33 4.90 -8.97
CA HIS A 129 -10.53 4.76 -8.15
C HIS A 129 -10.44 5.49 -6.81
N CYS A 130 -9.34 6.15 -6.48
CA CYS A 130 -9.23 6.93 -5.25
C CYS A 130 -10.24 8.09 -5.25
N ASN A 131 -10.66 8.56 -4.07
CA ASN A 131 -11.46 9.78 -3.97
C ASN A 131 -10.57 10.97 -4.38
N PRO A 132 -10.94 11.77 -5.41
CA PRO A 132 -10.16 12.93 -5.85
C PRO A 132 -9.90 13.96 -4.75
N HIS A 133 -10.79 14.06 -3.76
CA HIS A 133 -10.66 14.99 -2.63
C HIS A 133 -9.73 14.47 -1.52
N SER A 134 -9.23 13.24 -1.63
CA SER A 134 -8.35 12.61 -0.64
C SER A 134 -6.90 12.68 -1.10
N GLU A 135 -6.36 13.90 -1.24
CA GLU A 135 -5.00 14.15 -1.71
C GLU A 135 -3.93 13.36 -0.93
N ALA A 136 -4.09 13.22 0.39
CA ALA A 136 -3.18 12.43 1.21
C ALA A 136 -3.13 10.96 0.76
N ASN A 137 -4.28 10.36 0.44
CA ASN A 137 -4.35 8.98 -0.05
C ASN A 137 -3.77 8.87 -1.46
N ILE A 138 -4.05 9.86 -2.32
CA ILE A 138 -3.49 9.92 -3.67
C ILE A 138 -1.96 9.99 -3.61
N ARG A 139 -1.41 10.88 -2.78
CA ARG A 139 0.03 11.00 -2.55
C ARG A 139 0.62 9.68 -2.04
N MET A 140 -0.06 8.99 -1.12
CA MET A 140 0.37 7.67 -0.64
C MET A 140 0.44 6.62 -1.75
N ILE A 141 -0.52 6.61 -2.69
CA ILE A 141 -0.52 5.68 -3.83
C ILE A 141 0.60 6.03 -4.80
N LEU A 142 0.74 7.31 -5.16
CA LEU A 142 1.73 7.78 -6.12
C LEU A 142 3.18 7.53 -5.67
N LYS A 143 3.46 7.60 -4.36
CA LYS A 143 4.76 7.24 -3.78
C LYS A 143 5.21 5.81 -4.05
N TYR A 144 4.30 4.92 -4.42
CA TYR A 144 4.61 3.56 -4.86
C TYR A 144 4.43 3.40 -6.37
N LEU A 145 3.39 4.01 -6.94
CA LEU A 145 3.09 3.87 -8.38
C LEU A 145 4.16 4.50 -9.28
N ILE A 146 4.70 5.67 -8.91
CA ILE A 146 5.77 6.33 -9.68
C ILE A 146 7.01 5.42 -9.80
N PRO A 147 7.61 4.94 -8.67
CA PRO A 147 8.67 3.94 -8.70
C PRO A 147 8.39 2.77 -9.64
N VAL A 148 7.23 2.16 -9.49
CA VAL A 148 6.85 0.95 -10.24
C VAL A 148 6.75 1.25 -11.73
N LYS A 149 6.19 2.40 -12.11
CA LYS A 149 6.13 2.82 -13.51
C LYS A 149 7.53 3.05 -14.08
N LEU A 150 8.42 3.70 -13.32
CA LEU A 150 9.80 3.92 -13.73
C LEU A 150 10.56 2.59 -13.92
N SER A 151 10.39 1.61 -13.01
CA SER A 151 10.99 0.28 -13.15
C SER A 151 10.50 -0.50 -14.38
N LEU A 152 9.36 -0.11 -14.94
CA LEU A 152 8.79 -0.65 -16.18
C LEU A 152 9.09 0.22 -17.41
N GLY A 153 9.94 1.25 -17.29
CA GLY A 153 10.26 2.19 -18.37
C GLY A 153 9.14 3.18 -18.70
N ILE A 154 8.12 3.32 -17.84
CA ILE A 154 6.98 4.21 -18.03
C ILE A 154 7.22 5.51 -17.26
N LEU A 155 7.34 6.62 -17.98
CA LEU A 155 7.53 7.94 -17.37
C LEU A 155 6.19 8.53 -16.90
N PRO A 156 6.10 9.01 -15.65
CA PRO A 156 4.93 9.76 -15.19
C PRO A 156 4.88 11.16 -15.83
N GLN A 157 3.69 11.75 -15.82
CA GLN A 157 3.47 13.11 -16.32
C GLN A 157 3.96 14.15 -15.31
N ASP A 158 4.62 15.21 -15.77
CA ASP A 158 5.28 16.20 -14.88
C ASP A 158 4.27 16.96 -14.00
N TRP A 159 3.10 17.31 -14.54
CA TRP A 159 2.03 17.97 -13.80
C TRP A 159 1.55 17.17 -12.59
N LEU A 160 1.69 15.84 -12.62
CA LEU A 160 1.30 14.95 -11.54
C LEU A 160 2.16 15.19 -10.29
N LEU A 161 3.45 15.47 -10.50
CA LEU A 161 4.40 15.72 -9.41
C LEU A 161 4.09 17.03 -8.71
N GLU A 162 3.79 18.07 -9.49
CA GLU A 162 3.43 19.39 -8.97
C GLU A 162 2.09 19.35 -8.24
N LYS A 163 1.05 18.80 -8.87
CA LYS A 163 -0.30 18.74 -8.31
C LYS A 163 -0.35 18.08 -6.93
N TYR A 164 0.41 16.99 -6.75
CA TYR A 164 0.39 16.23 -5.50
C TYR A 164 1.61 16.47 -4.60
N ASN A 165 2.44 17.48 -4.92
CA ASN A 165 3.65 17.86 -4.19
C ASN A 165 4.56 16.64 -3.91
N LEU A 166 5.01 16.04 -5.01
CA LEU A 166 5.90 14.87 -5.09
C LEU A 166 7.25 15.28 -5.70
N VAL A 167 7.75 16.46 -5.29
CA VAL A 167 8.97 17.08 -5.81
C VAL A 167 10.20 16.19 -5.63
N GLU A 168 10.18 15.28 -4.65
CA GLU A 168 11.26 14.30 -4.44
C GLU A 168 11.47 13.35 -5.63
N TYR A 169 10.47 13.19 -6.52
CA TYR A 169 10.59 12.35 -7.72
C TYR A 169 11.00 13.15 -8.96
N ARG A 170 11.15 14.48 -8.87
CA ARG A 170 11.40 15.34 -10.03
C ARG A 170 12.67 14.93 -10.78
N ASN A 171 13.79 14.80 -10.07
CA ASN A 171 15.07 14.44 -10.68
C ASN A 171 15.06 13.00 -11.21
N VAL A 172 14.39 12.08 -10.50
CA VAL A 172 14.24 10.67 -10.91
C VAL A 172 13.42 10.54 -12.19
N VAL A 173 12.44 11.43 -12.42
CA VAL A 173 11.60 11.44 -13.63
C VAL A 173 12.26 12.19 -14.78
N LEU A 174 13.03 13.25 -14.50
CA LEU A 174 13.72 14.04 -15.52
C LEU A 174 14.98 13.36 -16.06
N ALA A 175 15.75 12.66 -15.23
CA ALA A 175 17.02 12.07 -15.63
C ALA A 175 16.91 11.06 -16.79
N PRO A 176 15.91 10.15 -16.83
CA PRO A 176 15.71 9.29 -17.99
C PRO A 176 15.27 10.04 -19.26
N LYS A 177 14.57 11.19 -19.13
CA LYS A 177 14.18 12.01 -20.30
C LYS A 177 15.38 12.69 -20.95
N SER A 178 16.39 13.05 -20.15
CA SER A 178 17.61 13.71 -20.63
C SER A 178 18.75 12.74 -20.98
N GLY A 179 18.58 11.44 -20.71
CA GLY A 179 19.65 10.44 -20.86
C GLY A 179 20.78 10.60 -19.84
N ASP A 180 20.57 11.35 -18.75
CA ASP A 180 21.60 11.64 -17.76
C ASP A 180 21.56 10.60 -16.63
N LEU A 181 22.23 9.46 -16.86
CA LEU A 181 22.33 8.37 -15.88
C LEU A 181 23.03 8.79 -14.58
N ARG A 182 23.88 9.82 -14.62
CA ARG A 182 24.56 10.34 -13.43
C ARG A 182 23.59 11.14 -12.56
N LEU A 183 22.71 11.93 -13.17
CA LEU A 183 21.62 12.62 -12.46
C LEU A 183 20.64 11.61 -11.86
N LEU A 184 20.34 10.51 -12.58
CA LEU A 184 19.49 9.45 -12.07
C LEU A 184 20.11 8.83 -10.80
N ARG A 185 21.38 8.43 -10.87
CA ARG A 185 22.07 7.81 -9.74
C ARG A 185 22.18 8.73 -8.53
N ALA A 186 22.55 9.99 -8.75
CA ALA A 186 22.57 11.00 -7.68
C ALA A 186 21.19 11.18 -7.02
N ALA A 187 20.10 11.20 -7.82
CA ALA A 187 18.74 11.31 -7.28
C ALA A 187 18.30 10.05 -6.52
N LEU A 188 18.77 8.88 -6.91
CA LEU A 188 18.52 7.63 -6.20
C LEU A 188 19.27 7.58 -4.86
N ASP A 189 20.56 7.97 -4.87
CA ASP A 189 21.42 8.02 -3.70
C ASP A 189 20.94 9.05 -2.66
N GLU A 190 20.47 10.23 -3.09
CA GLU A 190 19.95 11.29 -2.21
C GLU A 190 18.74 10.81 -1.38
N HIS A 191 18.02 9.79 -1.86
CA HIS A 191 16.77 9.31 -1.28
C HIS A 191 16.76 7.79 -1.07
N GLU A 192 17.94 7.17 -1.02
CA GLU A 192 18.19 5.72 -1.05
C GLU A 192 17.25 4.94 -0.12
N GLY A 193 17.18 5.31 1.17
CA GLY A 193 16.33 4.64 2.15
C GLY A 193 14.82 4.74 1.89
N ARG A 194 14.34 5.78 1.19
CA ARG A 194 12.93 5.91 0.77
C ARG A 194 12.65 5.12 -0.50
N PHE A 195 13.59 5.12 -1.43
CA PHE A 195 13.49 4.58 -2.76
C PHE A 195 13.71 3.07 -2.85
N LEU A 196 14.58 2.51 -2.02
CA LEU A 196 14.72 1.06 -1.79
C LEU A 196 13.37 0.44 -1.38
N ARG A 197 12.69 1.04 -0.39
CA ARG A 197 11.41 0.53 0.13
C ARG A 197 10.22 0.70 -0.81
N SER A 198 10.37 1.46 -1.89
CA SER A 198 9.33 1.68 -2.90
C SER A 198 9.66 1.05 -4.25
N GLY A 199 10.77 0.33 -4.38
CA GLY A 199 11.18 -0.36 -5.61
C GLY A 199 11.81 0.53 -6.68
N VAL A 200 12.17 1.79 -6.37
CA VAL A 200 12.79 2.72 -7.34
C VAL A 200 14.22 2.29 -7.65
N TYR A 201 14.95 1.74 -6.69
CA TYR A 201 16.37 1.37 -6.87
C TYR A 201 16.55 0.32 -7.99
N LEU A 202 15.59 -0.60 -8.11
CA LEU A 202 15.55 -1.64 -9.15
C LEU A 202 15.28 -1.06 -10.56
N ALA A 203 14.80 0.19 -10.67
CA ALA A 203 14.65 0.84 -11.97
C ALA A 203 16.00 1.19 -12.61
N GLU A 204 17.06 1.43 -11.82
CA GLU A 204 18.40 1.71 -12.33
C GLU A 204 18.97 0.50 -13.09
N GLU A 205 18.79 -0.70 -12.55
CA GLU A 205 19.27 -1.95 -13.16
C GLU A 205 18.59 -2.22 -14.51
N ASN A 206 17.27 -2.00 -14.60
CA ASN A 206 16.53 -2.20 -15.85
C ASN A 206 16.87 -1.15 -16.93
N LEU A 207 17.10 0.11 -16.53
CA LEU A 207 17.47 1.19 -17.46
C LEU A 207 18.91 1.05 -17.99
N ASN A 208 19.81 0.40 -17.24
CA ASN A 208 21.17 0.11 -17.70
C ASN A 208 21.25 -1.04 -18.73
N HIS A 209 20.18 -1.83 -18.86
CA HIS A 209 20.10 -2.97 -19.78
C HIS A 209 19.16 -2.74 -20.99
N SER A 210 18.73 -1.48 -21.20
CA SER A 210 17.87 -1.05 -22.31
C SER A 210 18.67 -0.48 -23.48
#